data_AF-A0A392QHN9-F1
#
_entry.id   AF-A0A392QHN9-F1
#
_cell.length_a   1.000
_cell.length_b   1.000
_cell.length_c   1.000
_cell.angle_alpha   90.00
_cell.angle_beta   90.00
_cell.angle_gamma   90.00
#
_symmetry.space_group_name_H-M   'P 1'
#
loop_
_entity.id
_entity.type
_entity.pdbx_description
1 polymer ?
#
loop_
_entity_poly.entity_id
_entity_poly.type
_entity_poly.pdbx_seq_one_letter_code
_entity_poly.pdbx_strand_id
1 'polypeptide(L)'
;MPKKDAARTSVLSKDWADTWFTFPILYFSDAIFTGTFPQPRADFVRKTKNFIDHVKRTLLRFHDKGLTIKEFDLIVNNFELHRMSKDVDLWLKLVSESGLEVLDLCLPDGPHQDEEGLGECYVLPKGVIEGKSLTKLVLMGGIRIDPAFMNHSVKFFSLRVLSLWAVVSGYEKAIEHLISC
;
A
#
# COMPACT_ATOMS: atom_id res chain seq x y z
N MET A 1 -11.17 38.86 16.85
CA MET A 1 -9.85 38.63 16.24
C MET A 1 -9.51 39.77 15.28
N PRO A 2 -8.27 40.28 15.26
CA PRO A 2 -7.87 41.33 14.32
C PRO A 2 -7.88 40.81 12.88
N LYS A 3 -8.42 41.60 11.95
CA LYS A 3 -8.55 41.24 10.51
C LYS A 3 -7.22 40.83 9.86
N LYS A 4 -6.10 41.32 10.39
CA LYS A 4 -4.74 41.04 9.91
C LYS A 4 -4.30 39.60 10.19
N ASP A 5 -4.70 39.04 11.33
CA ASP A 5 -4.36 37.67 11.71
C ASP A 5 -5.24 36.66 10.98
N ALA A 6 -6.52 36.98 10.76
CA ALA A 6 -7.45 36.17 9.98
C ALA A 6 -7.02 36.06 8.50
N ALA A 7 -6.56 37.16 7.90
CA ALA A 7 -6.01 37.15 6.55
C ALA A 7 -4.76 36.26 6.47
N ARG A 8 -3.84 36.35 7.44
CA ARG A 8 -2.63 35.51 7.50
C ARG A 8 -2.94 34.03 7.67
N THR A 9 -3.90 33.67 8.53
CA THR A 9 -4.32 32.27 8.67
C THR A 9 -4.99 31.73 7.41
N SER A 10 -5.75 32.57 6.69
CA SER A 10 -6.38 32.16 5.42
C SER A 10 -5.39 31.91 4.29
N VAL A 11 -4.30 32.71 4.23
CA VAL A 11 -3.22 32.52 3.24
C VAL A 11 -2.41 31.27 3.58
N LEU A 12 -2.01 31.11 4.84
CA LEU A 12 -1.32 29.89 5.31
C LEU A 12 -2.16 28.62 5.09
N SER A 13 -3.48 28.69 5.26
CA SER A 13 -4.39 27.58 4.96
C SER A 13 -4.44 27.22 3.48
N LYS A 14 -4.33 28.20 2.57
CA LYS A 14 -4.33 27.96 1.13
C LYS A 14 -3.00 27.42 0.66
N ASP A 15 -1.90 28.05 1.08
CA ASP A 15 -0.56 27.61 0.70
C ASP A 15 -0.23 26.22 1.29
N TRP A 16 -0.70 25.93 2.51
CA TRP A 16 -0.61 24.59 3.10
C TRP A 16 -1.48 23.57 2.37
N ALA A 17 -2.71 23.95 2.00
CA ALA A 17 -3.57 23.07 1.20
C ALA A 17 -2.94 22.79 -0.17
N ASP A 18 -2.45 23.81 -0.87
CA ASP A 18 -1.79 23.70 -2.17
C ASP A 18 -0.51 22.87 -2.07
N THR A 19 0.29 23.05 -1.02
CA THR A 19 1.48 22.21 -0.76
C THR A 19 1.08 20.76 -0.48
N TRP A 20 0.02 20.51 0.30
CA TRP A 20 -0.51 19.17 0.53
C TRP A 20 -1.04 18.52 -0.76
N PHE A 21 -1.57 19.31 -1.70
CA PHE A 21 -1.98 18.83 -3.02
C PHE A 21 -0.80 18.53 -3.96
N THR A 22 0.38 19.11 -3.74
CA THR A 22 1.56 18.88 -4.61
C THR A 22 2.24 17.53 -4.39
N PHE A 23 2.18 16.97 -3.17
CA PHE A 23 2.73 15.64 -2.85
C PHE A 23 1.78 14.88 -1.93
N PRO A 24 0.66 14.36 -2.46
CA PRO A 24 -0.26 13.60 -1.65
C PRO A 24 0.37 12.25 -1.30
N ILE A 25 0.83 12.20 -0.05
CA ILE A 25 1.24 11.01 0.67
C ILE A 25 -0.03 10.43 1.29
N LEU A 26 -0.35 9.18 0.96
CA LEU A 26 -1.49 8.47 1.52
C LEU A 26 -1.00 7.37 2.44
N TYR A 27 -1.37 7.48 3.72
CA TYR A 27 -1.02 6.51 4.75
C TYR A 27 -2.28 5.86 5.31
N PHE A 28 -2.31 4.53 5.28
CA PHE A 28 -3.40 3.72 5.82
C PHE A 28 -2.86 2.62 6.72
N SER A 29 -3.35 2.59 7.97
CA SER A 29 -3.04 1.51 8.91
C SER A 29 -4.30 0.97 9.56
N ASP A 30 -4.46 -0.35 9.56
CA ASP A 30 -5.59 -0.99 10.23
C ASP A 30 -5.56 -0.84 11.76
N ALA A 31 -4.39 -0.59 12.34
CA ALA A 31 -4.21 -0.32 13.77
C ALA A 31 -5.05 0.87 14.26
N ILE A 32 -5.26 1.86 13.38
CA ILE A 32 -6.10 3.04 13.65
C ILE A 32 -7.57 2.62 13.86
N PHE A 33 -8.01 1.55 13.20
CA PHE A 33 -9.39 1.06 13.24
C PHE A 33 -9.60 -0.02 14.30
N THR A 34 -8.57 -0.84 14.57
CA THR A 34 -8.69 -1.99 15.45
C THR A 34 -8.76 -1.55 16.91
N GLY A 35 -7.95 -0.64 17.42
CA GLY A 35 -7.95 -0.31 18.86
C GLY A 35 -7.45 -1.49 19.70
N THR A 36 -7.89 -1.63 20.96
CA THR A 36 -7.37 -2.68 21.88
C THR A 36 -8.02 -4.06 21.65
N PHE A 37 -7.23 -5.12 21.72
CA PHE A 37 -7.66 -6.52 21.67
C PHE A 37 -7.81 -7.15 23.07
N PRO A 38 -8.64 -8.21 23.23
CA PRO A 38 -9.51 -8.84 22.24
C PRO A 38 -10.83 -8.08 22.04
N GLN A 39 -11.51 -8.30 20.90
CA GLN A 39 -12.77 -7.63 20.56
C GLN A 39 -13.86 -8.61 20.14
N PRO A 40 -15.15 -8.26 20.34
CA PRO A 40 -16.25 -9.02 19.80
C PRO A 40 -16.12 -9.19 18.27
N ARG A 41 -16.40 -10.40 17.76
CA ARG A 41 -16.30 -10.71 16.32
C ARG A 41 -17.10 -9.75 15.43
N ALA A 42 -18.29 -9.32 15.90
CA ALA A 42 -19.13 -8.37 15.16
C ALA A 42 -18.47 -6.99 15.04
N ASP A 43 -17.78 -6.53 16.08
CA ASP A 43 -17.05 -5.26 16.06
C ASP A 43 -15.84 -5.34 15.13
N PHE A 44 -15.15 -6.48 15.11
CA PHE A 44 -14.05 -6.75 14.20
C PHE A 44 -14.48 -6.66 12.73
N VAL A 45 -15.53 -7.40 12.33
CA VAL A 45 -16.07 -7.36 10.96
C VAL A 45 -16.50 -5.96 10.55
N ARG A 46 -17.18 -5.22 11.46
CA ARG A 46 -17.57 -3.84 11.21
C ARG A 46 -16.36 -2.92 11.02
N LYS A 47 -15.32 -3.08 11.83
CA LYS A 47 -14.07 -2.31 11.73
C LYS A 47 -13.30 -2.60 10.44
N THR A 48 -13.20 -3.87 10.03
CA THR A 48 -12.60 -4.25 8.74
C THR A 48 -13.35 -3.59 7.58
N LYS A 49 -14.68 -3.63 7.59
CA LYS A 49 -15.49 -2.97 6.56
C LYS A 49 -15.26 -1.46 6.54
N ASN A 50 -15.26 -0.82 7.72
CA ASN A 50 -15.02 0.62 7.82
C ASN A 50 -13.64 1.03 7.28
N PHE A 51 -12.61 0.22 7.53
CA PHE A 51 -11.27 0.42 6.97
C PHE A 51 -11.30 0.32 5.44
N ILE A 52 -11.85 -0.76 4.89
CA ILE A 52 -11.97 -0.96 3.43
C ILE A 52 -12.71 0.20 2.78
N ASP A 53 -13.86 0.59 3.34
CA ASP A 53 -14.68 1.70 2.83
C ASP A 53 -13.95 3.05 2.94
N HIS A 54 -13.08 3.23 3.94
CA HIS A 54 -12.28 4.44 4.10
C HIS A 54 -11.18 4.54 3.04
N VAL A 55 -10.40 3.47 2.85
CA VAL A 55 -9.35 3.42 1.82
C VAL A 55 -9.97 3.63 0.44
N LYS A 56 -11.00 2.84 0.12
CA LYS A 56 -11.69 2.89 -1.18
C LYS A 56 -12.25 4.28 -1.50
N ARG A 57 -12.98 4.91 -0.57
CA ARG A 57 -13.54 6.26 -0.78
C ARG A 57 -12.44 7.29 -0.99
N THR A 58 -11.33 7.17 -0.27
CA THR A 58 -10.20 8.09 -0.41
C THR A 58 -9.56 7.95 -1.79
N LEU A 59 -9.23 6.72 -2.21
CA LEU A 59 -8.62 6.48 -3.52
C LEU A 59 -9.53 6.89 -4.68
N LEU A 60 -10.82 6.57 -4.62
CA LEU A 60 -11.79 7.01 -5.64
C LEU A 60 -11.87 8.54 -5.72
N ARG A 61 -11.87 9.24 -4.59
CA ARG A 61 -11.87 10.71 -4.58
C ARG A 61 -10.62 11.29 -5.25
N PHE A 62 -9.46 10.66 -5.10
CA PHE A 62 -8.23 11.08 -5.78
C PHE A 62 -8.33 10.84 -7.28
N HIS A 63 -8.72 9.63 -7.66
CA HIS A 63 -8.92 9.22 -9.04
C HIS A 63 -9.93 10.13 -9.77
N ASP A 64 -11.12 10.35 -9.20
CA ASP A 64 -12.19 11.15 -9.80
C ASP A 64 -11.82 12.62 -9.98
N LYS A 65 -10.90 13.13 -9.14
CA LYS A 65 -10.38 14.50 -9.22
C LYS A 65 -9.11 14.62 -10.06
N GLY A 66 -8.61 13.51 -10.63
CA GLY A 66 -7.34 13.49 -11.36
C GLY A 66 -6.14 13.89 -10.50
N LEU A 67 -6.22 13.68 -9.18
CA LEU A 67 -5.12 13.98 -8.27
C LEU A 67 -4.07 12.87 -8.37
N THR A 68 -2.81 13.26 -8.50
CA THR A 68 -1.66 12.34 -8.42
C THR A 68 -1.62 11.69 -7.03
N ILE A 69 -1.04 10.50 -6.89
CA ILE A 69 -0.66 9.92 -5.59
C ILE A 69 0.82 9.59 -5.71
N LYS A 70 1.65 10.25 -4.90
CA LYS A 70 3.11 10.11 -5.00
C LYS A 70 3.64 8.99 -4.11
N GLU A 71 3.06 8.88 -2.92
CA GLU A 71 3.44 7.88 -1.93
C GLU A 71 2.19 7.21 -1.38
N PHE A 72 2.23 5.88 -1.29
CA PHE A 72 1.15 5.07 -0.76
C PHE A 72 1.71 4.05 0.21
N ASP A 73 1.31 4.21 1.47
CA ASP A 73 1.68 3.34 2.57
C ASP A 73 0.44 2.60 3.06
N LEU A 74 0.47 1.27 2.98
CA LEU A 74 -0.60 0.40 3.43
C LEU A 74 -0.06 -0.62 4.44
N ILE A 75 -0.53 -0.49 5.67
CA ILE A 75 -0.17 -1.37 6.78
C ILE A 75 -1.41 -2.12 7.27
N VAL A 76 -1.44 -3.42 7.02
CA VAL A 76 -2.49 -4.34 7.47
C VAL A 76 -1.80 -5.40 8.33
N ASN A 77 -2.00 -5.36 9.64
CA ASN A 77 -1.38 -6.32 10.58
C ASN A 77 -2.42 -7.11 11.39
N ASN A 78 -3.60 -6.52 11.57
CA ASN A 78 -4.62 -6.99 12.49
C ASN A 78 -5.82 -7.64 11.78
N PHE A 79 -6.01 -7.36 10.49
CA PHE A 79 -7.09 -7.93 9.70
C PHE A 79 -6.65 -9.15 8.88
N GLU A 80 -7.58 -10.08 8.72
CA GLU A 80 -7.38 -11.27 7.88
C GLU A 80 -7.30 -10.88 6.39
N LEU A 81 -6.12 -11.05 5.79
CA LEU A 81 -5.84 -10.63 4.41
C LEU A 81 -6.76 -11.29 3.37
N HIS A 82 -7.17 -12.55 3.58
CA HIS A 82 -8.06 -13.27 2.67
C HIS A 82 -9.42 -12.57 2.48
N ARG A 83 -9.85 -11.73 3.44
CA ARG A 83 -11.11 -10.97 3.32
C ARG A 83 -11.00 -9.72 2.46
N MET A 84 -9.78 -9.26 2.18
CA MET A 84 -9.54 -7.97 1.52
C MET A 84 -8.56 -8.04 0.35
N SER A 85 -8.04 -9.22 -0.01
CA SER A 85 -7.08 -9.36 -1.12
C SER A 85 -7.55 -8.70 -2.42
N LYS A 86 -8.83 -8.89 -2.77
CA LYS A 86 -9.46 -8.24 -3.93
C LYS A 86 -9.56 -6.72 -3.80
N ASP A 87 -9.76 -6.21 -2.58
CA ASP A 87 -9.79 -4.77 -2.33
C ASP A 87 -8.38 -4.19 -2.43
N VAL A 88 -7.36 -4.88 -1.89
CA VAL A 88 -5.94 -4.50 -2.02
C VAL A 88 -5.52 -4.46 -3.49
N ASP A 89 -5.89 -5.46 -4.29
CA ASP A 89 -5.63 -5.47 -5.74
C ASP A 89 -6.22 -4.23 -6.44
N LEU A 90 -7.46 -3.88 -6.09
CA LEU A 90 -8.13 -2.70 -6.63
C LEU A 90 -7.42 -1.41 -6.20
N TRP A 91 -7.01 -1.31 -4.94
CA TRP A 91 -6.30 -0.15 -4.41
C TRP A 91 -4.97 0.03 -5.12
N LEU A 92 -4.19 -1.05 -5.23
CA LEU A 92 -2.91 -1.07 -5.92
C LEU A 92 -3.02 -0.68 -7.39
N LYS A 93 -4.07 -1.15 -8.07
CA LYS A 93 -4.38 -0.72 -9.44
C LYS A 93 -4.60 0.80 -9.51
N LEU A 94 -5.50 1.33 -8.67
CA LEU A 94 -5.83 2.76 -8.66
C LEU A 94 -4.59 3.63 -8.40
N VAL A 95 -3.74 3.25 -7.45
CA VAL A 95 -2.52 4.04 -7.15
C VAL A 95 -1.48 3.91 -8.25
N SER A 96 -1.32 2.73 -8.87
CA SER A 96 -0.37 2.54 -9.98
C SER A 96 -0.68 3.43 -11.19
N GLU A 97 -1.96 3.72 -11.44
CA GLU A 97 -2.42 4.59 -12.53
C GLU A 97 -2.27 6.09 -12.22
N SER A 98 -1.94 6.45 -10.97
CA SER A 98 -1.92 7.83 -10.46
C SER A 98 -0.54 8.47 -10.36
N GLY A 99 0.50 7.86 -10.95
CA GLY A 99 1.86 8.39 -10.96
C GLY A 99 2.66 8.10 -9.68
N LEU A 100 2.40 6.94 -9.07
CA LEU A 100 3.05 6.45 -7.85
C LEU A 100 4.58 6.41 -7.96
N GLU A 101 5.27 6.96 -6.96
CA GLU A 101 6.73 6.96 -6.85
C GLU A 101 7.23 6.09 -5.71
N VAL A 102 6.45 5.98 -4.63
CA VAL A 102 6.81 5.23 -3.43
C VAL A 102 5.65 4.32 -3.04
N LEU A 103 5.92 3.02 -2.90
CA LEU A 103 4.99 2.04 -2.37
C LEU A 103 5.58 1.38 -1.13
N ASP A 104 4.88 1.48 0.00
CA ASP A 104 5.14 0.70 1.21
C ASP A 104 3.93 -0.20 1.50
N LEU A 105 4.15 -1.51 1.42
CA LEU A 105 3.11 -2.52 1.61
C LEU A 105 3.52 -3.48 2.72
N CYS A 106 2.91 -3.30 3.88
CA CYS A 106 3.03 -4.20 5.02
C CYS A 106 1.73 -5.00 5.17
N LEU A 107 1.80 -6.30 4.95
CA LEU A 107 0.68 -7.23 5.11
C LEU A 107 0.95 -8.18 6.29
N PRO A 108 -0.07 -8.87 6.82
CA PRO A 108 0.15 -9.83 7.89
C PRO A 108 1.11 -10.92 7.41
N ASP A 109 1.86 -11.49 8.35
CA ASP A 109 2.69 -12.65 8.04
C ASP A 109 1.82 -13.76 7.41
N GLY A 110 2.39 -14.46 6.43
CA GLY A 110 1.73 -15.61 5.81
C GLY A 110 1.41 -16.69 6.85
N PRO A 111 0.68 -17.76 6.48
CA PRO A 111 0.50 -18.88 7.41
C PRO A 111 1.86 -19.33 7.96
N HIS A 112 1.92 -19.64 9.25
CA HIS A 112 3.09 -20.31 9.80
C HIS A 112 3.31 -21.60 9.01
N GLN A 113 4.56 -21.88 8.62
CA GLN A 113 4.93 -23.04 7.79
C GLN A 113 4.55 -24.39 8.43
N ASP A 114 4.13 -24.35 9.69
CA ASP A 114 3.81 -25.49 10.55
C ASP A 114 2.34 -25.91 10.43
N GLU A 115 1.49 -25.10 9.79
CA GLU A 115 0.10 -25.44 9.51
C GLU A 115 -0.01 -26.05 8.11
N GLU A 116 -0.46 -27.30 8.01
CA GLU A 116 -0.79 -28.02 6.75
C GLU A 116 -1.89 -27.32 5.90
N GLY A 117 -2.32 -26.13 6.30
CA GLY A 117 -3.32 -25.31 5.66
C GLY A 117 -2.72 -24.32 4.68
N LEU A 118 -3.15 -24.45 3.42
CA LEU A 118 -3.28 -23.49 2.32
C LEU A 118 -3.47 -22.00 2.70
N GLY A 119 -2.63 -21.39 3.52
CA GLY A 119 -2.64 -19.94 3.69
C GLY A 119 -2.01 -19.32 2.45
N GLU A 120 -2.87 -18.88 1.53
CA GLU A 120 -2.43 -18.23 0.31
C GLU A 120 -1.70 -16.93 0.67
N CYS A 121 -0.37 -16.93 0.47
CA CYS A 121 0.41 -15.70 0.47
C CYS A 121 -0.14 -14.75 -0.60
N TYR A 122 -0.12 -13.46 -0.33
CA TYR A 122 -0.62 -12.47 -1.27
C TYR A 122 0.32 -12.31 -2.46
N VAL A 123 -0.21 -12.43 -3.68
CA VAL A 123 0.57 -12.27 -4.91
C VAL A 123 0.44 -10.84 -5.38
N LEU A 124 1.57 -10.12 -5.44
CA LEU A 124 1.57 -8.72 -5.87
C LEU A 124 1.20 -8.60 -7.36
N PRO A 125 0.24 -7.73 -7.74
CA PRO A 125 -0.12 -7.49 -9.14
C PRO A 125 1.03 -6.88 -9.96
N LYS A 126 1.29 -7.43 -11.15
CA LYS A 126 2.39 -7.00 -12.05
C LYS A 126 2.37 -5.51 -12.41
N GLY A 127 1.17 -4.96 -12.64
CA GLY A 127 1.00 -3.56 -13.06
C GLY A 127 1.55 -2.54 -12.07
N VAL A 128 1.66 -2.90 -10.79
CA VAL A 128 2.26 -2.04 -9.75
C VAL A 128 3.75 -1.85 -9.98
N ILE A 129 4.41 -2.93 -10.38
CA ILE A 129 5.88 -3.02 -10.49
C ILE A 129 6.38 -2.40 -11.79
N GLU A 130 5.57 -2.49 -12.84
CA GLU A 130 5.84 -1.91 -14.17
C GLU A 130 5.62 -0.38 -14.20
N GLY A 131 5.27 0.24 -13.06
CA GLY A 131 5.10 1.67 -12.91
C GLY A 131 6.36 2.44 -13.28
N LYS A 132 6.28 3.28 -14.32
CA LYS A 132 7.44 4.04 -14.84
C LYS A 132 8.02 5.04 -13.85
N SER A 133 7.20 5.52 -12.91
CA SER A 133 7.59 6.50 -11.88
C SER A 133 8.04 5.86 -10.58
N LEU A 134 7.89 4.54 -10.40
CA LEU A 134 8.16 3.88 -9.12
C LEU A 134 9.67 3.90 -8.82
N THR A 135 10.05 4.59 -7.75
CA THR A 135 11.45 4.75 -7.30
C THR A 135 11.76 3.97 -6.04
N LYS A 136 10.76 3.72 -5.19
CA LYS A 136 10.90 2.95 -3.95
C LYS A 136 9.78 1.93 -3.81
N LEU A 137 10.16 0.69 -3.53
CA LEU A 137 9.26 -0.42 -3.27
C LEU A 137 9.67 -1.13 -1.98
N VAL A 138 8.80 -1.09 -0.98
CA VAL A 138 8.95 -1.80 0.29
C VAL A 138 7.82 -2.82 0.40
N LEU A 139 8.19 -4.08 0.56
CA LEU A 139 7.27 -5.20 0.74
C LEU A 139 7.61 -5.91 2.05
N MET A 140 6.60 -6.05 2.92
CA MET A 140 6.74 -6.70 4.22
C MET A 140 5.60 -7.68 4.49
N GLY A 141 5.93 -8.85 5.04
CA GLY A 141 4.99 -9.87 5.48
C GLY A 141 4.72 -10.95 4.43
N GLY A 142 3.55 -11.60 4.51
CA GLY A 142 3.13 -12.76 3.71
C GLY A 142 2.88 -12.49 2.22
N ILE A 143 3.79 -11.79 1.56
CA ILE A 143 3.75 -11.43 0.14
C ILE A 143 4.60 -12.43 -0.64
N ARG A 144 3.99 -13.08 -1.63
CA ARG A 144 4.68 -13.97 -2.54
C ARG A 144 5.24 -13.20 -3.73
N ILE A 145 6.53 -13.40 -3.96
CA ILE A 145 7.21 -12.89 -5.15
C ILE A 145 7.22 -14.01 -6.20
N ASP A 146 6.50 -13.79 -7.31
CA ASP A 146 6.41 -14.72 -8.44
C ASP A 146 7.71 -14.73 -9.26
N PRO A 147 8.13 -15.85 -9.87
CA PRO A 147 9.29 -15.87 -10.77
C PRO A 147 9.24 -14.83 -11.88
N ALA A 148 8.06 -14.44 -12.37
CA ALA A 148 7.88 -13.36 -13.32
C ALA A 148 8.32 -11.99 -12.77
N PHE A 149 8.16 -11.73 -11.48
CA PHE A 149 8.67 -10.54 -10.81
C PHE A 149 10.20 -10.45 -10.92
N MET A 150 10.87 -11.62 -10.91
CA MET A 150 12.33 -11.76 -10.92
C MET A 150 12.90 -12.02 -12.31
N ASN A 151 12.04 -12.16 -13.32
CA ASN A 151 12.47 -12.45 -14.67
C ASN A 151 12.85 -11.14 -15.39
N HIS A 152 13.81 -11.22 -16.31
CA HIS A 152 14.32 -10.10 -17.12
C HIS A 152 13.24 -9.34 -17.92
N SER A 153 12.02 -9.86 -17.97
CA SER A 153 10.85 -9.25 -18.60
C SER A 153 10.24 -8.12 -17.78
N VAL A 154 10.30 -8.18 -16.45
CA VAL A 154 9.77 -7.11 -15.58
C VAL A 154 10.83 -6.02 -15.47
N LYS A 155 10.53 -4.86 -16.06
CA LYS A 155 11.46 -3.73 -16.11
C LYS A 155 11.12 -2.76 -15.01
N PHE A 156 11.94 -2.74 -13.97
CA PHE A 156 12.00 -1.64 -13.02
C PHE A 156 12.64 -0.43 -13.71
N PHE A 157 11.82 0.44 -14.32
CA PHE A 157 12.33 1.54 -15.13
C PHE A 157 13.04 2.63 -14.33
N SER A 158 12.63 2.85 -13.07
CA SER A 158 13.11 3.94 -12.24
C SER A 158 13.37 3.54 -10.78
N LEU A 159 13.26 2.24 -10.46
CA LEU A 159 13.42 1.78 -9.09
C LEU A 159 14.86 2.00 -8.63
N ARG A 160 14.99 2.65 -7.47
CA ARG A 160 16.27 2.93 -6.81
C ARG A 160 16.39 2.21 -5.48
N VAL A 161 15.25 1.94 -4.84
CA VAL A 161 15.18 1.30 -3.52
C VAL A 161 14.21 0.13 -3.60
N LEU A 162 14.73 -1.05 -3.32
CA LEU A 162 13.94 -2.27 -3.11
C LEU A 162 14.20 -2.76 -1.68
N SER A 163 13.14 -2.97 -0.90
CA SER A 163 13.24 -3.50 0.46
C SER A 163 12.24 -4.63 0.63
N LEU A 164 12.74 -5.80 0.98
CA LEU A 164 11.96 -7.03 1.09
C LEU A 164 12.15 -7.62 2.49
N TRP A 165 11.06 -7.79 3.23
CA TRP A 165 11.08 -8.26 4.62
C TRP A 165 10.04 -9.35 4.82
N ALA A 166 10.48 -10.53 5.30
CA ALA A 166 9.61 -11.69 5.52
C ALA A 166 8.79 -12.16 4.30
N VAL A 167 9.17 -11.71 3.09
CA VAL A 167 8.49 -12.09 1.84
C VAL A 167 8.76 -13.55 1.50
N VAL A 168 7.77 -14.20 0.90
CA VAL A 168 7.86 -15.60 0.48
C VAL A 168 8.36 -15.67 -0.95
N SER A 169 9.55 -16.23 -1.13
CA SER A 169 10.04 -16.54 -2.46
C SER A 169 9.35 -17.80 -2.99
N GLY A 170 8.73 -17.71 -4.17
CA GLY A 170 8.24 -18.89 -4.87
C GLY A 170 9.35 -19.77 -5.47
N TYR A 171 10.62 -19.38 -5.34
CA TYR A 171 11.76 -20.03 -5.99
C TYR A 171 13.07 -19.86 -5.22
N GLU A 172 13.87 -20.92 -5.09
CA GLU A 172 15.08 -20.95 -4.25
C GLU A 172 16.19 -19.99 -4.75
N LYS A 173 16.24 -19.66 -6.05
CA LYS A 173 17.22 -18.75 -6.66
C LYS A 173 16.67 -17.37 -7.04
N ALA A 174 15.48 -17.03 -6.56
CA ALA A 174 14.82 -15.77 -6.92
C ALA A 174 15.68 -14.54 -6.60
N ILE A 175 16.36 -14.57 -5.45
CA ILE A 175 17.19 -13.47 -4.94
C ILE A 175 18.45 -13.26 -5.81
N GLU A 176 19.02 -14.33 -6.37
CA GLU A 176 20.23 -14.24 -7.22
C GLU A 176 19.97 -13.43 -8.50
N HIS A 177 18.75 -13.51 -9.04
CA HIS A 177 18.33 -12.75 -10.21
C HIS A 177 18.10 -11.25 -9.92
N LEU A 178 17.78 -10.86 -8.68
CA LEU A 178 17.62 -9.45 -8.32
C LEU A 178 18.95 -8.70 -8.24
N ILE A 179 20.02 -9.37 -7.82
CA ILE A 179 21.33 -8.75 -7.55
C ILE A 179 22.18 -8.69 -8.84
N SER A 180 21.81 -9.45 -9.87
CA SER A 180 22.54 -9.54 -11.14
C SER A 180 22.12 -8.49 -12.20
N CYS A 181 21.26 -7.53 -11.84
CA CYS A 181 20.79 -6.43 -12.70
C CYS A 181 21.62 -5.16 -12.57
#